data_AF-A0A947TH19-F1
#
_entry.id   AF-A0A947TH19-F1
#
_cell.length_a   1.000
_cell.length_b   1.000
_cell.length_c   1.000
_cell.angle_alpha   90.00
_cell.angle_beta   90.00
_cell.angle_gamma   90.00
#
_symmetry.space_group_name_H-M   'P 1'
#
loop_
_entity.id
_entity.type
_entity.pdbx_description
1 polymer ?
#
loop_
_entity_poly.entity_id
_entity_poly.type
_entity_poly.pdbx_seq_one_letter_code
_entity_poly.pdbx_strand_id
1 'polypeptide(L)' 'PYREDGVATAPSNLAFDRSLIERNPAWGLRDIADVDRLARDFGFERSYRYAMPANNLTLVYRRRGANGS' A
#
# COMPACT_ATOMS: atom_id res chain seq x y z
N PRO A 1 5.76 4.63 -2.53
CA PRO A 1 5.73 4.63 -1.04
C PRO A 1 4.30 4.38 -0.50
N TYR A 2 4.21 3.80 0.70
CA TYR A 2 2.96 3.48 1.40
C TYR A 2 3.07 3.83 2.88
N ARG A 3 1.93 3.96 3.57
CA ARG A 3 1.85 3.94 5.04
C ARG A 3 1.64 2.50 5.51
N GLU A 4 2.31 2.13 6.59
CA GLU A 4 2.22 0.80 7.20
C GLU A 4 1.97 0.99 8.70
N ASP A 5 0.96 0.32 9.24
CA ASP A 5 0.61 0.45 10.65
C ASP A 5 1.78 0.02 11.55
N GLY A 6 1.98 0.75 12.64
CA GLY A 6 3.11 0.57 13.54
C GLY A 6 4.49 0.94 12.97
N VAL A 7 4.58 1.44 11.72
CA VAL A 7 5.85 1.85 11.10
C VAL A 7 5.89 3.36 10.87
N ALA A 8 6.85 4.03 11.50
CA ALA A 8 7.07 5.46 11.30
C ALA A 8 7.36 5.76 9.83
N THR A 9 6.57 6.67 9.24
CA THR A 9 6.78 7.11 7.86
C THR A 9 8.00 8.02 7.77
N ALA A 10 8.92 7.70 6.86
CA ALA A 10 10.14 8.50 6.69
C ALA A 10 9.84 9.98 6.36
N PRO A 11 10.64 10.95 6.84
CA PRO A 11 10.41 12.38 6.59
C PRO A 11 10.30 12.76 5.10
N SER A 12 11.07 12.11 4.23
CA SER A 12 10.98 12.32 2.78
C SER A 12 9.63 11.88 2.20
N ASN A 13 9.07 10.78 2.70
CA ASN A 13 7.74 10.31 2.32
C ASN A 13 6.64 11.26 2.85
N LEU A 14 6.79 11.83 4.04
CA LEU A 14 5.85 12.84 4.58
C LEU A 14 5.88 14.15 3.77
N ALA A 15 7.05 14.59 3.33
CA ALA A 15 7.17 15.74 2.42
C ALA A 15 6.52 15.45 1.06
N PHE A 16 6.76 14.26 0.52
CA PHE A 16 6.13 13.83 -0.73
C PHE A 16 4.60 13.72 -0.60
N ASP A 17 4.09 13.17 0.50
CA ASP A 17 2.66 13.07 0.82
C ASP A 17 1.97 14.44 0.81
N ARG A 18 2.56 15.41 1.53
CA ARG A 18 2.07 16.79 1.53
C ARG A 18 2.03 17.37 0.11
N SER A 19 3.09 17.19 -0.67
CA SER A 19 3.13 17.68 -2.05
C SER A 19 2.04 17.07 -2.95
N LEU A 20 1.61 15.83 -2.67
CA LEU A 20 0.53 15.17 -3.42
C LEU A 20 -0.83 15.76 -3.02
N ILE A 21 -1.08 15.88 -1.72
CA ILE A 21 -2.32 16.41 -1.14
C ILE A 21 -2.56 17.87 -1.56
N GLU A 22 -1.51 18.70 -1.60
CA GLU A 22 -1.59 20.09 -2.07
C GLU A 22 -2.08 20.20 -3.52
N ARG A 23 -1.72 19.23 -4.37
CA ARG A 23 -2.17 19.17 -5.77
C ARG A 23 -3.57 18.58 -5.90
N ASN A 24 -3.88 17.56 -5.09
CA ASN A 24 -5.19 16.95 -5.01
C ASN A 24 -5.34 16.24 -3.66
N PRO A 25 -6.34 16.60 -2.85
CA PRO A 25 -6.55 15.99 -1.52
C PRO A 25 -6.67 14.46 -1.53
N ALA A 26 -7.06 13.84 -2.65
CA ALA A 26 -7.20 12.40 -2.78
C ALA A 26 -5.88 11.67 -3.15
N TRP A 27 -4.78 12.38 -3.38
CA TRP A 27 -3.53 11.80 -3.89
C TRP A 27 -2.49 11.45 -2.83
N GLY A 28 -2.81 11.58 -1.55
CA GLY A 28 -1.90 11.19 -0.47
C GLY A 28 -1.44 9.72 -0.54
N LEU A 29 -0.45 9.38 0.27
CA LEU A 29 0.05 8.01 0.42
C LEU A 29 -1.07 7.08 0.88
N ARG A 30 -1.14 5.92 0.24
CA ARG A 30 -2.11 4.88 0.58
C ARG A 30 -1.63 4.09 1.79
N ASP A 31 -2.57 3.72 2.65
CA ASP A 31 -2.34 2.72 3.68
C ASP A 31 -2.34 1.32 3.07
N ILE A 32 -1.37 0.48 3.46
CA ILE A 32 -1.30 -0.91 3.01
C ILE A 32 -2.57 -1.67 3.40
N ALA A 33 -3.14 -1.44 4.58
CA ALA A 33 -4.35 -2.12 5.03
C ALA A 33 -5.56 -1.81 4.15
N ASP A 34 -5.65 -0.59 3.62
CA ASP A 34 -6.67 -0.22 2.64
C ASP A 34 -6.46 -0.90 1.29
N VAL A 35 -5.21 -1.00 0.82
CA VAL A 35 -4.90 -1.74 -0.40
C VAL A 35 -5.20 -3.23 -0.23
N ASP A 36 -4.89 -3.81 0.93
CA ASP A 36 -5.20 -5.20 1.28
C ASP A 36 -6.71 -5.44 1.30
N ARG A 37 -7.48 -4.53 1.91
CA ARG A 37 -8.95 -4.61 1.94
C ARG A 37 -9.52 -4.56 0.53
N LEU A 38 -9.10 -3.58 -0.27
CA LEU A 38 -9.51 -3.48 -1.67
C LEU A 38 -9.16 -4.76 -2.44
N ALA A 39 -7.94 -5.28 -2.30
CA ALA A 39 -7.53 -6.51 -2.97
C ALA A 39 -8.44 -7.71 -2.61
N ARG A 40 -8.80 -7.85 -1.32
CA ARG A 40 -9.70 -8.91 -0.85
C ARG A 40 -11.10 -8.81 -1.46
N ASP A 41 -11.63 -7.60 -1.63
CA ASP A 41 -12.95 -7.39 -2.26
C ASP A 41 -12.98 -7.92 -3.71
N PHE A 42 -11.82 -8.01 -4.37
CA PHE A 42 -11.66 -8.56 -5.72
C PHE A 42 -11.09 -10.00 -5.74
N GLY A 43 -11.08 -10.69 -4.60
CA GLY A 43 -10.63 -12.09 -4.51
C GLY A 43 -9.11 -12.27 -4.56
N PHE A 44 -8.35 -11.23 -4.23
CA PHE A 44 -6.89 -11.29 -4.10
C PHE A 44 -6.46 -11.27 -2.63
N GLU A 45 -5.29 -11.82 -2.37
CA GLU A 45 -4.65 -11.79 -1.06
C GLU A 45 -3.16 -11.42 -1.20
N ARG A 46 -2.67 -10.59 -0.29
CA ARG A 46 -1.26 -10.22 -0.26
C ARG A 46 -0.44 -11.43 0.16
N SER A 47 0.50 -11.78 -0.70
CA SER A 47 1.34 -12.97 -0.56
C SER A 47 2.80 -12.61 -0.26
N TYR A 48 3.25 -11.42 -0.66
CA TYR A 48 4.57 -10.90 -0.28
C TYR A 48 4.55 -9.39 -0.08
N ARG A 49 5.45 -8.93 0.78
CA ARG A 49 5.81 -7.53 1.01
C ARG A 49 7.33 -7.43 1.05
N TYR A 50 7.91 -6.72 0.09
CA TYR A 50 9.35 -6.55 -0.01
C TYR A 50 9.74 -5.10 0.26
N ALA A 51 10.73 -4.92 1.15
CA ALA A 51 11.37 -3.62 1.34
C ALA A 51 12.29 -3.32 0.16
N MET A 52 12.15 -2.14 -0.42
CA MET A 52 12.95 -1.64 -1.53
C MET A 52 13.71 -0.37 -1.11
N PRO A 53 14.79 0.01 -1.82
CA PRO A 53 15.51 1.24 -1.55
C PRO A 53 14.61 2.49 -1.51
N ALA A 54 15.08 3.53 -0.81
CA ALA A 54 14.40 4.82 -0.68
C ALA A 54 12.98 4.74 -0.07
N ASN A 55 12.79 3.89 0.96
CA ASN A 55 11.52 3.74 1.68
C ASN A 55 10.35 3.33 0.77
N ASN A 56 10.65 2.53 -0.26
CA ASN A 56 9.67 1.94 -1.15
C ASN A 56 9.31 0.53 -0.70
N LEU A 57 8.10 0.09 -1.08
CA LEU A 57 7.65 -1.28 -0.87
C LEU A 57 7.11 -1.84 -2.17
N THR A 58 7.34 -3.14 -2.38
CA THR A 58 6.66 -3.92 -3.40
C THR A 58 5.70 -4.87 -2.71
N LEU A 59 4.41 -4.77 -3.06
CA LEU A 59 3.35 -5.64 -2.56
C LEU A 59 2.94 -6.59 -3.67
N VAL A 60 2.95 -7.90 -3.40
CA VAL A 60 2.56 -8.92 -4.37
C VAL A 60 1.25 -9.56 -3.93
N TYR A 61 0.23 -9.44 -4.78
CA TYR A 61 -1.08 -10.03 -4.56
C TYR A 61 -1.28 -11.23 -5.48
N ARG A 62 -1.90 -12.29 -4.97
CA ARG A 62 -2.28 -13.47 -5.75
C ARG A 62 -3.78 -13.65 -5.68
N ARG A 63 -4.38 -14.05 -6.80
CA ARG A 63 -5.79 -14.42 -6.81
C ARG A 63 -5.95 -15.66 -5.93
N ARG A 64 -6.94 -15.65 -5.03
CA ARG A 64 -7.33 -16.85 -4.29
C ARG A 64 -7.77 -17.88 -5.33
N GLY A 65 -7.14 -19.05 -5.32
CA GLY A 65 -7.58 -20.15 -6.17
C GLY A 65 -9.06 -20.40 -5.93
N ALA A 66 -9.81 -20.67 -7.00
CA ALA A 66 -11.16 -21.19 -6.84
C ALA A 66 -11.03 -22.59 -6.23
N ASN A 67 -10.93 -22.67 -4.91
CA ASN A 67 -11.31 -23.89 -4.22
C ASN A 67 -12.82 -23.94 -4.41
N GLY A 68 -13.23 -24.70 -5.43
CA GLY A 68 -14.62 -24.99 -5.72
C GLY A 68 -15.32 -25.42 -4.45
N SER A 69 -16.42 -24.73 -4.14
CA SER A 69 -17.54 -25.29 -3.39
C SER A 69 -18.69 -25.45 -4.36
#